data_AF-S1ND38-F1
#
_entry.id   AF-S1ND38-F1
#
_cell.length_a   1.000
_cell.length_b   1.000
_cell.length_c   1.000
_cell.angle_alpha   90.00
_cell.angle_beta   90.00
_cell.angle_gamma   90.00
#
_symmetry.space_group_name_H-M   'P 1'
#
loop_
_entity.id
_entity.type
_entity.pdbx_description
1 polymer ?
#
loop_
_entity_poly.entity_id
_entity_poly.type
_entity_poly.pdbx_seq_one_letter_code
_entity_poly.pdbx_strand_id
1 'polypeptide(L)'
;MHGRHFKNKKNRLIYPLIVLFIIGGLSYWLYGNKESLFFATASTTENNEEPPTTSTSYSENQNEVVNEDTITTPLSADDYQNLSKDILAPVGESFDTRLKLDNFVGTALIVKKGQIILQQGYGYQDFANQKRNSIASLYQIGSVQKSLTATLIYKQIEAGRLTLDTPLSQFFPQIYGSENITIRQMLHMTSGLGLPEIPLSVNSEAEVVNFAVNNAQIKYSGRFFYSPVNYILLAGILREITHTSYAQLIQNTFGNQLGLKQIVQYPNWYQNSNHTVSYGGKDAADYSQVVTEKKGQFVRELGTGNLGMTAGDLYWYYHQLLAGTLVSSDVLNAAWQRETDATYNGGQYDKGLYLRANGMIASQHCMVLISKDGQDAVLLLSNHGNVINQKTLMGVLYQDLTGVPAKF
;
A
#
# COMPACT_ATOMS: atom_id res chain seq x y z
N MET A 1 22.59 -44.08 75.91
CA MET A 1 22.02 -42.81 75.39
C MET A 1 20.76 -43.14 74.59
N HIS A 2 19.67 -42.45 74.93
CA HIS A 2 18.34 -42.37 74.29
C HIS A 2 18.35 -42.58 72.76
N GLY A 3 17.36 -43.13 72.06
CA GLY A 3 15.95 -43.42 72.36
C GLY A 3 15.17 -43.33 71.04
N ARG A 4 14.60 -44.47 70.61
CA ARG A 4 13.49 -44.76 69.67
C ARG A 4 12.77 -43.60 68.93
N HIS A 5 12.44 -43.76 67.64
CA HIS A 5 11.16 -44.33 67.12
C HIS A 5 10.81 -43.95 65.64
N PHE A 6 10.41 -44.98 64.88
CA PHE A 6 9.28 -45.13 63.93
C PHE A 6 8.99 -44.19 62.72
N LYS A 7 8.70 -44.90 61.60
CA LYS A 7 7.49 -44.85 60.71
C LYS A 7 7.60 -44.21 59.31
N ASN A 8 7.51 -45.12 58.33
CA ASN A 8 6.50 -45.26 57.25
C ASN A 8 6.30 -44.21 56.14
N LYS A 9 6.38 -44.77 54.90
CA LYS A 9 5.54 -44.60 53.69
C LYS A 9 5.36 -43.20 53.08
N LYS A 10 5.77 -43.08 51.80
CA LYS A 10 4.84 -42.96 50.65
C LYS A 10 5.58 -43.09 49.31
N ASN A 11 5.17 -44.08 48.52
CA ASN A 11 5.51 -44.23 47.11
C ASN A 11 4.96 -43.03 46.32
N ARG A 12 5.80 -42.42 45.47
CA ARG A 12 5.36 -41.59 44.35
C ARG A 12 5.74 -42.29 43.05
N LEU A 13 4.73 -42.86 42.39
CA LEU A 13 4.79 -43.30 41.00
C LEU A 13 5.00 -42.06 40.12
N ILE A 14 6.01 -42.10 39.25
CA ILE A 14 6.25 -41.13 38.19
C ILE A 14 5.68 -41.75 36.90
N TYR A 15 4.61 -41.17 36.35
CA TYR A 15 4.19 -41.39 34.97
C TYR A 15 4.82 -40.29 34.09
N PRO A 16 5.50 -40.61 32.98
CA PRO A 16 5.81 -39.61 31.98
C PRO A 16 4.59 -39.43 31.07
N LEU A 17 4.05 -38.21 31.03
CA LEU A 17 2.98 -37.82 30.12
C LEU A 17 3.61 -37.36 28.80
N ILE A 18 3.31 -38.12 27.76
CA ILE A 18 3.55 -37.81 26.36
C ILE A 18 2.87 -36.47 26.03
N VAL A 19 3.65 -35.44 25.70
CA VAL A 19 3.17 -34.26 24.96
C VAL A 19 4.22 -33.88 23.93
N LEU A 20 4.01 -34.37 22.72
CA LEU A 20 4.67 -33.94 21.49
C LEU A 20 3.56 -33.28 20.64
N PHE A 21 3.90 -32.17 19.97
CA PHE A 21 3.08 -31.38 19.02
C PHE A 21 2.03 -30.40 19.57
N ILE A 22 2.43 -29.22 20.08
CA ILE A 22 1.66 -27.95 19.91
C ILE A 22 2.57 -26.69 19.74
N ILE A 23 3.88 -26.73 20.03
CA ILE A 23 4.69 -25.49 20.09
C ILE A 23 5.15 -24.95 18.71
N GLY A 24 5.07 -25.73 17.62
CA GLY A 24 5.50 -25.27 16.29
C GLY A 24 4.50 -24.40 15.52
N GLY A 25 3.20 -24.50 15.83
CA GLY A 25 2.14 -23.82 15.06
C GLY A 25 1.84 -22.39 15.52
N LEU A 26 2.04 -22.10 16.81
CA LEU A 26 1.72 -20.78 17.38
C LEU A 26 2.75 -19.71 16.99
N SER A 27 4.00 -20.11 16.74
CA SER A 27 5.08 -19.21 16.31
C SER A 27 4.88 -18.70 14.88
N TYR A 28 4.27 -19.51 14.01
CA TYR A 28 3.97 -19.13 12.62
C TYR A 28 2.76 -18.19 12.54
N TRP A 29 1.75 -18.41 13.40
CA TRP A 29 0.56 -17.55 13.46
C TRP A 29 0.86 -16.16 14.05
N LEU A 30 1.77 -16.06 15.04
CA LEU A 30 2.18 -14.79 15.63
C LEU A 30 3.14 -13.95 14.76
N TYR A 31 3.78 -14.54 13.73
CA TYR A 31 4.70 -13.81 12.84
C TYR A 31 4.06 -13.31 11.54
N GLY A 32 2.95 -13.92 11.09
CA GLY A 32 2.29 -13.57 9.82
C GLY A 32 1.45 -12.30 9.83
N ASN A 33 1.22 -11.66 10.99
CA ASN A 33 0.19 -10.62 11.16
C ASN A 33 0.72 -9.23 11.57
N LYS A 34 2.00 -8.92 11.35
CA LYS A 34 2.61 -7.65 11.77
C LYS A 34 2.46 -6.47 10.80
N GLU A 35 1.70 -6.59 9.70
CA GLU A 35 1.40 -5.42 8.86
C GLU A 35 0.46 -4.40 9.54
N SER A 36 -0.19 -4.75 10.66
CA SER A 36 -1.09 -3.86 11.40
C SER A 36 -0.47 -3.17 12.62
N LEU A 37 0.76 -3.50 13.02
CA LEU A 37 1.33 -3.07 14.30
C LEU A 37 2.32 -1.90 14.24
N PHE A 38 2.57 -1.32 13.06
CA PHE A 38 3.51 -0.19 12.91
C PHE A 38 2.86 1.16 12.57
N PHE A 39 1.53 1.25 12.53
CA PHE A 39 0.81 2.52 12.33
C PHE A 39 -0.22 2.85 13.41
N ALA A 40 -0.31 2.05 14.47
CA ALA A 40 -1.28 2.25 15.55
C ALA A 40 -0.63 2.93 16.76
N THR A 41 -0.43 4.25 16.69
CA THR A 41 -0.36 5.09 17.90
C THR A 41 -0.99 6.46 17.64
N ALA A 42 -2.32 6.49 17.66
CA ALA A 42 -3.07 7.64 18.13
C ALA A 42 -4.08 7.16 19.16
N SER A 43 -3.88 7.64 20.38
CA SER A 43 -4.57 7.39 21.64
C SER A 43 -6.10 7.36 21.59
N THR A 44 -6.71 6.37 22.25
CA THR A 44 -8.04 6.51 22.85
C THR A 44 -8.01 5.97 24.27
N THR A 45 -8.25 6.85 25.24
CA THR A 45 -8.58 6.52 26.63
C THR A 45 -10.00 5.95 26.67
N GLU A 46 -10.15 4.72 27.17
CA GLU A 46 -11.42 4.07 27.45
C GLU A 46 -12.16 4.77 28.60
N ASN A 47 -13.44 5.09 28.41
CA ASN A 47 -14.42 5.18 29.48
C ASN A 47 -15.64 4.36 29.03
N ASN A 48 -15.94 3.33 29.82
CA ASN A 48 -17.02 2.37 29.62
C ASN A 48 -18.34 2.94 30.13
N GLU A 49 -19.28 3.27 29.25
CA GLU A 49 -20.71 3.23 29.55
C GLU A 49 -21.47 2.81 28.27
N GLU A 50 -22.25 1.73 28.36
CA GLU A 50 -23.22 1.31 27.33
C GLU A 50 -24.38 2.31 27.23
N PRO A 51 -24.88 2.58 26.01
CA PRO A 51 -26.28 2.99 25.87
C PRO A 51 -27.01 2.24 24.72
N PRO A 52 -28.35 2.36 24.68
CA PRO A 52 -29.23 1.24 24.37
C PRO A 52 -29.57 1.09 22.88
N THR A 53 -30.05 -0.11 22.58
CA THR A 53 -30.71 -0.51 21.33
C THR A 53 -31.82 0.45 20.92
N THR A 54 -31.69 1.07 19.74
CA THR A 54 -32.84 1.56 18.98
C THR A 54 -32.61 1.30 17.49
N SER A 55 -33.54 0.52 16.94
CA SER A 55 -33.70 0.25 15.52
C SER A 55 -34.16 1.51 14.78
N THR A 56 -33.41 1.95 13.77
CA THR A 56 -33.92 2.86 12.76
C THR A 56 -33.59 2.32 11.38
N SER A 57 -34.67 2.08 10.64
CA SER A 57 -34.72 1.65 9.24
C SER A 57 -34.03 2.67 8.33
N TYR A 58 -33.09 2.21 7.52
CA TYR A 58 -32.58 2.96 6.37
C TYR A 58 -33.68 3.12 5.32
N SER A 59 -34.09 4.36 5.04
CA SER A 59 -34.86 4.67 3.83
C SER A 59 -33.90 5.06 2.72
N GLU A 60 -33.90 4.27 1.66
CA GLU A 60 -33.26 4.59 0.37
C GLU A 60 -33.85 5.91 -0.16
N ASN A 61 -33.06 6.98 -0.17
CA ASN A 61 -33.35 8.14 -0.98
C ASN A 61 -32.63 7.97 -2.32
N GLN A 62 -33.39 7.45 -3.29
CA GLN A 62 -33.07 7.50 -4.71
C GLN A 62 -33.03 8.96 -5.16
N ASN A 63 -31.83 9.54 -5.15
CA ASN A 63 -31.48 10.68 -5.99
C ASN A 63 -30.07 10.42 -6.49
N GLU A 64 -29.95 9.44 -7.39
CA GLU A 64 -28.82 9.34 -8.30
C GLU A 64 -28.85 10.58 -9.19
N VAL A 65 -27.93 11.51 -8.94
CA VAL A 65 -27.52 12.46 -9.97
C VAL A 65 -26.67 11.68 -10.94
N VAL A 66 -27.32 11.02 -11.90
CA VAL A 66 -26.67 10.42 -13.06
C VAL A 66 -26.07 11.56 -13.88
N ASN A 67 -24.74 11.68 -13.86
CA ASN A 67 -24.03 12.53 -14.82
C ASN A 67 -23.88 11.77 -16.14
N GLU A 68 -24.28 12.45 -17.22
CA GLU A 68 -23.96 12.27 -18.65
C GLU A 68 -23.26 10.95 -19.06
N ASP A 69 -24.02 10.08 -19.74
CA ASP A 69 -23.62 8.92 -20.55
C ASP A 69 -22.48 8.04 -19.98
N THR A 70 -22.77 7.24 -18.93
CA THR A 70 -21.93 6.07 -18.61
C THR A 70 -21.71 5.26 -19.88
N ILE A 71 -20.45 5.03 -20.21
CA ILE A 71 -20.09 4.32 -21.43
C ILE A 71 -20.36 2.84 -21.23
N THR A 72 -21.27 2.30 -22.03
CA THR A 72 -21.71 0.89 -21.95
C THR A 72 -20.91 -0.04 -22.85
N THR A 73 -19.87 0.46 -23.51
CA THR A 73 -18.94 -0.36 -24.30
C THR A 73 -17.56 -0.43 -23.64
N PRO A 74 -16.88 -1.58 -23.67
CA PRO A 74 -15.49 -1.64 -23.23
C PRO A 74 -14.62 -0.69 -24.06
N LEU A 75 -13.71 0.03 -23.39
CA LEU A 75 -12.75 0.91 -24.05
C LEU A 75 -11.33 0.37 -23.87
N SER A 76 -10.44 0.65 -24.84
CA SER A 76 -9.04 0.25 -24.70
C SER A 76 -8.39 0.96 -23.52
N ALA A 77 -7.67 0.19 -22.70
CA ALA A 77 -6.88 0.69 -21.58
C ALA A 77 -5.51 1.26 -22.02
N ASP A 78 -5.11 1.04 -23.28
CA ASP A 78 -3.90 1.59 -23.89
C ASP A 78 -4.06 3.07 -24.26
N ASP A 79 -5.29 3.60 -24.26
CA ASP A 79 -5.57 5.02 -24.46
C ASP A 79 -5.87 5.69 -23.11
N TYR A 80 -4.89 6.47 -22.65
CA TYR A 80 -4.96 7.21 -21.39
C TYR A 80 -6.22 8.08 -21.24
N GLN A 81 -6.80 8.60 -22.34
CA GLN A 81 -8.02 9.41 -22.22
C GLN A 81 -9.24 8.59 -21.80
N ASN A 82 -9.24 7.27 -22.03
CA ASN A 82 -10.33 6.39 -21.59
C ASN A 82 -10.32 6.18 -20.08
N LEU A 83 -9.17 6.32 -19.41
CA LEU A 83 -9.03 6.26 -17.96
C LEU A 83 -9.62 7.49 -17.24
N SER A 84 -10.15 8.45 -17.99
CA SER A 84 -10.90 9.61 -17.47
C SER A 84 -12.40 9.54 -17.81
N LYS A 85 -12.93 8.34 -18.13
CA LYS A 85 -14.35 8.14 -18.49
C LYS A 85 -15.02 7.16 -17.53
N ASP A 86 -16.30 7.41 -17.23
CA ASP A 86 -17.13 6.50 -16.44
C ASP A 86 -17.58 5.36 -17.36
N ILE A 87 -17.26 4.12 -16.99
CA ILE A 87 -17.45 2.94 -17.84
C ILE A 87 -18.14 1.85 -17.03
N LEU A 88 -19.22 1.30 -17.58
CA LEU A 88 -19.86 0.08 -17.12
C LEU A 88 -20.31 -0.72 -18.33
N ALA A 89 -19.41 -1.55 -18.85
CA ALA A 89 -19.75 -2.45 -19.95
C ALA A 89 -20.64 -3.61 -19.44
N PRO A 90 -21.45 -4.27 -20.28
CA PRO A 90 -22.25 -5.43 -19.90
C PRO A 90 -21.44 -6.54 -19.21
N VAL A 91 -20.20 -6.76 -19.64
CA VAL A 91 -19.28 -7.74 -19.02
C VAL A 91 -18.76 -7.31 -17.64
N GLY A 92 -18.94 -6.04 -17.28
CA GLY A 92 -18.61 -5.43 -15.99
C GLY A 92 -19.76 -5.49 -14.97
N GLU A 93 -21.00 -5.72 -15.39
CA GLU A 93 -22.20 -5.63 -14.52
C GLU A 93 -22.16 -6.57 -13.31
N SER A 94 -21.60 -7.78 -13.46
CA SER A 94 -21.44 -8.72 -12.34
C SER A 94 -20.47 -8.19 -11.28
N PHE A 95 -19.41 -7.49 -11.71
CA PHE A 95 -18.44 -6.88 -10.80
C PHE A 95 -19.05 -5.68 -10.09
N ASP A 96 -19.80 -4.83 -10.80
CA ASP A 96 -20.54 -3.72 -10.20
C ASP A 96 -21.54 -4.20 -9.14
N THR A 97 -22.32 -5.23 -9.47
CA THR A 97 -23.26 -5.87 -8.53
C THR A 97 -22.52 -6.35 -7.28
N ARG A 98 -21.36 -6.99 -7.43
CA ARG A 98 -20.55 -7.46 -6.30
C ARG A 98 -20.04 -6.30 -5.44
N LEU A 99 -19.52 -5.24 -6.06
CA LEU A 99 -19.04 -4.03 -5.38
C LEU A 99 -20.16 -3.39 -4.53
N LYS A 100 -21.38 -3.33 -5.08
CA LYS A 100 -22.57 -2.83 -4.38
C LYS A 100 -22.98 -3.73 -3.21
N LEU A 101 -23.05 -5.05 -3.42
CA LEU A 101 -23.43 -6.00 -2.37
C LEU A 101 -22.45 -6.04 -1.19
N ASP A 102 -21.16 -5.84 -1.46
CA ASP A 102 -20.14 -5.73 -0.40
C ASP A 102 -20.05 -4.34 0.23
N ASN A 103 -20.92 -3.41 -0.18
CA ASN A 103 -20.94 -2.01 0.27
C ASN A 103 -19.56 -1.34 0.10
N PHE A 104 -18.92 -1.54 -1.05
CA PHE A 104 -17.64 -0.89 -1.33
C PHE A 104 -17.80 0.64 -1.33
N VAL A 105 -16.83 1.34 -0.74
CA VAL A 105 -16.74 2.81 -0.72
C VAL A 105 -15.38 3.20 -1.28
N GLY A 106 -15.37 3.93 -2.39
CA GLY A 106 -14.14 4.28 -3.10
C GLY A 106 -14.32 4.37 -4.60
N THR A 107 -13.24 4.20 -5.35
CA THR A 107 -13.25 4.09 -6.82
C THR A 107 -12.69 2.73 -7.22
N ALA A 108 -13.42 2.03 -8.09
CA ALA A 108 -13.02 0.74 -8.65
C ALA A 108 -12.68 0.89 -10.13
N LEU A 109 -11.61 0.22 -10.56
CA LEU A 109 -11.22 0.11 -11.97
C LEU A 109 -10.89 -1.35 -12.26
N ILE A 110 -11.49 -1.89 -13.32
CA ILE A 110 -11.31 -3.28 -13.75
C ILE A 110 -11.00 -3.30 -15.25
N VAL A 111 -9.87 -3.91 -15.58
CA VAL A 111 -9.40 -4.10 -16.95
C VAL A 111 -9.35 -5.59 -17.25
N LYS A 112 -9.92 -6.00 -18.38
CA LYS A 112 -9.91 -7.37 -18.87
C LYS A 112 -9.32 -7.40 -20.28
N LYS A 113 -8.24 -8.15 -20.50
CA LYS A 113 -7.57 -8.29 -21.80
C LYS A 113 -7.30 -6.93 -22.49
N GLY A 114 -6.80 -5.96 -21.73
CA GLY A 114 -6.49 -4.61 -22.21
C GLY A 114 -7.71 -3.71 -22.43
N GLN A 115 -8.91 -4.12 -22.02
CA GLN A 115 -10.12 -3.31 -22.10
C GLN A 115 -10.64 -2.94 -20.72
N ILE A 116 -10.93 -1.67 -20.49
CA ILE A 116 -11.63 -1.18 -19.31
C ILE A 116 -13.07 -1.65 -19.40
N ILE A 117 -13.50 -2.49 -18.45
CA ILE A 117 -14.87 -3.04 -18.40
C ILE A 117 -15.71 -2.42 -17.28
N LEU A 118 -15.06 -1.87 -16.26
CA LEU A 118 -15.70 -1.12 -15.18
C LEU A 118 -14.74 -0.04 -14.69
N GLN A 119 -15.23 1.18 -14.57
CA GLN A 119 -14.54 2.29 -13.93
C GLN A 119 -15.55 3.25 -13.31
N GLN A 120 -15.80 3.12 -12.00
CA GLN A 120 -16.86 3.87 -11.31
C GLN A 120 -16.49 4.23 -9.87
N GLY A 121 -17.18 5.24 -9.33
CA GLY A 121 -17.12 5.65 -7.93
C GLY A 121 -18.30 5.14 -7.11
N TYR A 122 -18.05 4.82 -5.83
CA TYR A 122 -18.99 4.21 -4.90
C TYR A 122 -18.95 4.94 -3.55
N GLY A 123 -20.11 5.21 -2.95
CA GLY A 123 -20.21 5.91 -1.67
C GLY A 123 -19.83 7.39 -1.76
N TYR A 124 -19.38 7.96 -0.63
CA TYR A 124 -19.06 9.39 -0.54
C TYR A 124 -17.55 9.67 -0.52
N GLN A 125 -17.15 10.62 -1.35
CA GLN A 125 -15.84 11.26 -1.28
C GLN A 125 -15.78 12.21 -0.08
N ASP A 126 -16.86 12.95 0.13
CA ASP A 126 -17.07 13.85 1.25
C ASP A 126 -18.55 13.80 1.64
N PHE A 127 -18.81 13.10 2.74
CA PHE A 127 -20.15 12.89 3.25
C PHE A 127 -20.80 14.18 3.76
N ALA A 128 -20.03 15.07 4.39
CA ALA A 128 -20.59 16.31 4.97
C ALA A 128 -21.13 17.23 3.87
N ASN A 129 -20.44 17.27 2.73
CA ASN A 129 -20.85 18.04 1.55
C ASN A 129 -21.66 17.23 0.53
N GLN A 130 -22.05 15.99 0.86
CA GLN A 130 -22.80 15.08 -0.01
C GLN A 130 -22.13 14.85 -1.38
N LYS A 131 -20.80 14.95 -1.44
CA LYS A 131 -20.01 14.71 -2.66
C LYS A 131 -19.74 13.22 -2.81
N ARG A 132 -20.21 12.63 -3.91
CA ARG A 132 -19.99 11.22 -4.23
C ARG A 132 -18.55 10.96 -4.69
N ASN A 133 -18.07 9.74 -4.45
CA ASN A 133 -16.86 9.27 -5.10
C ASN A 133 -17.10 9.18 -6.61
N SER A 134 -16.05 9.40 -7.38
CA SER A 134 -16.06 9.39 -8.84
C SER A 134 -14.72 8.90 -9.38
N ILE A 135 -14.64 8.71 -10.68
CA ILE A 135 -13.37 8.41 -11.37
C ILE A 135 -12.30 9.50 -11.18
N ALA A 136 -12.70 10.72 -10.83
CA ALA A 136 -11.81 11.85 -10.59
C ALA A 136 -11.40 11.99 -9.11
N SER A 137 -11.97 11.19 -8.21
CA SER A 137 -11.64 11.21 -6.79
C SER A 137 -10.18 10.79 -6.58
N LEU A 138 -9.46 11.60 -5.80
CA LEU A 138 -8.06 11.40 -5.45
C LEU A 138 -7.96 10.69 -4.12
N TYR A 139 -7.14 9.66 -4.07
CA TYR A 139 -6.85 8.87 -2.86
C TYR A 139 -5.37 8.92 -2.55
N GLN A 140 -5.02 8.94 -1.28
CA GLN A 140 -3.66 8.72 -0.81
C GLN A 140 -3.27 7.26 -1.11
N ILE A 141 -2.24 7.07 -1.93
CA ILE A 141 -1.84 5.72 -2.36
C ILE A 141 -0.95 5.01 -1.34
N GLY A 142 -0.53 5.71 -0.29
CA GLY A 142 0.31 5.19 0.78
C GLY A 142 1.50 4.40 0.24
N SER A 143 1.76 3.22 0.82
CA SER A 143 2.91 2.37 0.47
C SER A 143 3.02 1.94 -1.00
N VAL A 144 1.99 2.11 -1.83
CA VAL A 144 2.10 1.92 -3.28
C VAL A 144 3.09 2.92 -3.91
N GLN A 145 3.29 4.10 -3.31
CA GLN A 145 4.28 5.08 -3.76
C GLN A 145 5.70 4.49 -3.87
N LYS A 146 6.04 3.50 -3.05
CA LYS A 146 7.35 2.85 -3.11
C LYS A 146 7.66 2.30 -4.50
N SER A 147 6.64 1.88 -5.26
CA SER A 147 6.84 1.45 -6.64
C SER A 147 7.30 2.61 -7.54
N LEU A 148 6.76 3.82 -7.38
CA LEU A 148 7.20 5.01 -8.10
C LEU A 148 8.64 5.39 -7.72
N THR A 149 8.97 5.33 -6.42
CA THR A 149 10.35 5.54 -5.93
C THR A 149 11.32 4.52 -6.53
N ALA A 150 10.94 3.24 -6.57
CA ALA A 150 11.74 2.18 -7.18
C ALA A 150 11.92 2.42 -8.68
N THR A 151 10.88 2.85 -9.39
CA THR A 151 10.96 3.23 -10.81
C THR A 151 11.98 4.33 -11.04
N LEU A 152 12.01 5.38 -10.20
CA LEU A 152 13.04 6.43 -10.29
C LEU A 152 14.46 5.87 -10.12
N ILE A 153 14.67 4.92 -9.20
CA ILE A 153 15.94 4.22 -9.01
C ILE A 153 16.31 3.41 -10.25
N TYR A 154 15.36 2.65 -10.81
CA TYR A 154 15.59 1.88 -12.03
C TYR A 154 16.01 2.77 -13.21
N LYS A 155 15.42 3.97 -13.34
CA LYS A 155 15.87 4.94 -14.34
C LYS A 155 17.32 5.40 -14.14
N GLN A 156 17.79 5.51 -12.89
CA GLN A 156 19.20 5.82 -12.64
C GLN A 156 20.13 4.63 -12.94
N ILE A 157 19.64 3.39 -12.76
CA ILE A 157 20.36 2.17 -13.15
C ILE A 157 20.47 2.10 -14.67
N GLU A 158 19.36 2.32 -15.38
CA GLU A 158 19.32 2.38 -16.85
C GLU A 158 20.24 3.47 -17.42
N ALA A 159 20.33 4.62 -16.73
CA ALA A 159 21.25 5.70 -17.08
C ALA A 159 22.72 5.42 -16.70
N GLY A 160 23.05 4.25 -16.14
CA GLY A 160 24.40 3.85 -15.74
C GLY A 160 24.98 4.63 -14.56
N ARG A 161 24.15 5.35 -13.79
CA ARG A 161 24.62 6.18 -12.66
C ARG A 161 24.81 5.40 -11.36
N LEU A 162 24.13 4.27 -11.24
CA LEU A 162 24.29 3.30 -10.15
C LEU A 162 23.93 1.90 -10.66
N THR A 163 24.23 0.88 -9.87
CA THR A 163 23.85 -0.51 -10.15
C THR A 163 23.06 -1.08 -8.98
N LEU A 164 22.41 -2.23 -9.18
CA LEU A 164 21.72 -2.93 -8.11
C LEU A 164 22.66 -3.32 -6.95
N ASP A 165 23.95 -3.51 -7.24
CA ASP A 165 24.97 -3.93 -6.27
C ASP A 165 25.79 -2.76 -5.74
N THR A 166 25.46 -1.52 -6.14
CA THR A 166 26.08 -0.32 -5.57
C THR A 166 25.84 -0.28 -4.06
N PRO A 167 26.90 -0.12 -3.23
CA PRO A 167 26.75 -0.09 -1.78
C PRO A 167 26.16 1.24 -1.32
N LEU A 168 25.38 1.21 -0.24
CA LEU A 168 24.80 2.38 0.41
C LEU A 168 25.89 3.35 0.88
N SER A 169 27.06 2.84 1.26
CA SER A 169 28.22 3.65 1.68
C SER A 169 28.75 4.59 0.61
N GLN A 170 28.43 4.39 -0.67
CA GLN A 170 28.77 5.34 -1.73
C GLN A 170 28.04 6.69 -1.56
N PHE A 171 26.86 6.68 -0.94
CA PHE A 171 26.04 7.87 -0.73
C PHE A 171 26.01 8.29 0.74
N PHE A 172 25.92 7.32 1.66
CA PHE A 172 25.78 7.58 3.09
C PHE A 172 26.76 6.73 3.93
N PRO A 173 28.08 6.95 3.81
CA PRO A 173 29.11 6.18 4.51
C PRO A 173 29.05 6.30 6.05
N GLN A 174 28.37 7.32 6.58
CA GLN A 174 28.16 7.51 8.02
C GLN A 174 27.16 6.54 8.64
N ILE A 175 26.33 5.85 7.83
CA ILE A 175 25.43 4.82 8.34
C ILE A 175 26.26 3.57 8.63
N TYR A 176 26.22 3.10 9.88
CA TYR A 176 26.92 1.90 10.31
C TYR A 176 26.50 0.67 9.49
N GLY A 177 27.47 -0.03 8.89
CA GLY A 177 27.26 -1.23 8.07
C GLY A 177 26.79 -0.95 6.64
N SER A 178 26.77 0.31 6.20
CA SER A 178 26.32 0.72 4.86
C SER A 178 27.15 0.13 3.71
N GLU A 179 28.40 -0.27 3.97
CA GLU A 179 29.26 -0.96 3.01
C GLU A 179 28.78 -2.38 2.65
N ASN A 180 27.94 -2.97 3.50
CA ASN A 180 27.35 -4.29 3.30
C ASN A 180 25.89 -4.24 2.83
N ILE A 181 25.34 -3.04 2.63
CA ILE A 181 23.97 -2.84 2.17
C ILE A 181 23.98 -2.38 0.72
N THR A 182 23.28 -3.08 -0.17
CA THR A 182 23.17 -2.71 -1.58
C THR A 182 21.84 -2.03 -1.93
N ILE A 183 21.79 -1.36 -3.08
CA ILE A 183 20.54 -0.82 -3.66
C ILE A 183 19.48 -1.91 -3.79
N ARG A 184 19.86 -3.10 -4.26
CA ARG A 184 18.99 -4.28 -4.38
C ARG A 184 18.35 -4.65 -3.05
N GLN A 185 19.15 -4.74 -1.98
CA GLN A 185 18.65 -5.09 -0.66
C GLN A 185 17.67 -4.04 -0.10
N MET A 186 17.87 -2.76 -0.42
CA MET A 186 16.91 -1.72 -0.05
C MET A 186 15.59 -1.86 -0.83
N LEU A 187 15.65 -2.11 -2.14
CA LEU A 187 14.48 -2.34 -2.99
C LEU A 187 13.68 -3.58 -2.56
N HIS A 188 14.35 -4.62 -2.05
CA HIS A 188 13.77 -5.90 -1.61
C HIS A 188 13.43 -5.94 -0.12
N MET A 189 13.70 -4.88 0.64
CA MET A 189 13.51 -4.83 2.09
C MET A 189 14.31 -5.91 2.84
N THR A 190 15.54 -6.21 2.41
CA THR A 190 16.45 -7.20 3.02
C THR A 190 17.72 -6.58 3.62
N SER A 191 17.85 -5.25 3.56
CA SER A 191 18.97 -4.49 4.17
C SER A 191 19.08 -4.66 5.69
N GLY A 192 17.95 -4.96 6.34
CA GLY A 192 17.84 -5.02 7.79
C GLY A 192 17.80 -3.66 8.50
N LEU A 193 17.79 -2.55 7.76
CA LEU A 193 17.70 -1.22 8.34
C LEU A 193 16.37 -0.98 9.04
N GLY A 194 16.41 -0.32 10.21
CA GLY A 194 15.26 0.24 10.91
C GLY A 194 15.53 1.68 11.31
N LEU A 195 14.45 2.42 11.60
CA LEU A 195 14.51 3.83 11.98
C LEU A 195 13.56 4.09 13.16
N PRO A 196 13.94 4.91 14.15
CA PRO A 196 12.97 5.44 15.12
C PRO A 196 11.93 6.33 14.41
N GLU A 197 10.83 6.63 15.11
CA GLU A 197 9.81 7.52 14.56
C GLU A 197 10.40 8.91 14.27
N ILE A 198 10.15 9.41 13.06
CA ILE A 198 10.59 10.74 12.64
C ILE A 198 9.74 11.79 13.38
N PRO A 199 10.34 12.72 14.13
CA PRO A 199 9.60 13.74 14.85
C PRO A 199 8.75 14.60 13.91
N LEU A 200 7.54 14.97 14.34
CA LEU A 200 6.64 15.82 13.56
C LEU A 200 7.18 17.25 13.30
N SER A 201 8.25 17.66 13.99
CA SER A 201 8.96 18.92 13.75
C SER A 201 9.78 18.91 12.47
N VAL A 202 10.14 17.73 11.96
CA VAL A 202 10.78 17.55 10.65
C VAL A 202 9.80 17.97 9.56
N ASN A 203 10.19 18.96 8.75
CA ASN A 203 9.26 19.69 7.88
C ASN A 203 9.70 19.78 6.41
N SER A 204 10.86 19.22 6.06
CA SER A 204 11.38 19.20 4.70
C SER A 204 11.96 17.84 4.31
N GLU A 205 12.03 17.58 3.00
CA GLU A 205 12.65 16.35 2.50
C GLU A 205 14.10 16.21 2.98
N ALA A 206 14.85 17.32 3.04
CA ALA A 206 16.25 17.35 3.48
C ALA A 206 16.37 16.91 4.94
N GLU A 207 15.51 17.44 5.81
CA GLU A 207 15.48 17.05 7.22
C GLU A 207 15.07 15.58 7.41
N VAL A 208 14.12 15.07 6.61
CA VAL A 208 13.73 13.64 6.64
C VAL A 208 14.91 12.74 6.29
N VAL A 209 15.61 13.03 5.19
CA VAL A 209 16.80 12.26 4.77
C VAL A 209 17.91 12.37 5.82
N ASN A 210 18.20 13.58 6.31
CA ASN A 210 19.21 13.79 7.34
C ASN A 210 18.87 13.05 8.64
N PHE A 211 17.60 13.03 9.04
CA PHE A 211 17.17 12.26 10.20
C PHE A 211 17.40 10.76 9.96
N ALA A 212 17.02 10.25 8.78
CA ALA A 212 17.21 8.85 8.43
C ALA A 212 18.69 8.45 8.46
N VAL A 213 19.55 9.25 7.83
CA VAL A 213 21.00 9.03 7.77
C VAL A 213 21.64 9.01 9.16
N ASN A 214 21.22 9.89 10.07
CA ASN A 214 21.80 9.97 11.41
C ASN A 214 21.25 8.95 12.42
N ASN A 215 20.12 8.31 12.14
CA ASN A 215 19.40 7.48 13.11
C ASN A 215 19.10 6.05 12.63
N ALA A 216 19.41 5.71 11.37
CA ALA A 216 19.22 4.37 10.85
C ALA A 216 20.13 3.36 11.59
N GLN A 217 19.58 2.19 11.88
CA GLN A 217 20.27 1.12 12.60
C GLN A 217 19.98 -0.23 11.96
N ILE A 218 20.96 -1.14 11.98
CA ILE A 218 20.72 -2.54 11.62
C ILE A 218 19.87 -3.20 12.71
N LYS A 219 18.72 -3.76 12.31
CA LYS A 219 17.83 -4.55 13.16
C LYS A 219 17.86 -6.03 12.76
N TYR A 220 17.69 -6.34 11.47
CA TYR A 220 17.55 -7.72 10.98
C TYR A 220 18.14 -7.90 9.58
N SER A 221 19.45 -8.12 9.47
CA SER A 221 20.13 -8.28 8.17
C SER A 221 19.83 -9.62 7.49
N GLY A 222 19.88 -9.64 6.15
CA GLY A 222 19.88 -10.87 5.35
C GLY A 222 18.55 -11.62 5.26
N ARG A 223 17.46 -11.01 5.76
CA ARG A 223 16.10 -11.54 5.64
C ARG A 223 15.12 -10.41 5.37
N PHE A 224 13.95 -10.76 4.83
CA PHE A 224 12.89 -9.78 4.63
C PHE A 224 12.48 -9.12 5.95
N PHE A 225 12.57 -7.80 5.97
CA PHE A 225 12.16 -6.93 7.05
C PHE A 225 11.62 -5.63 6.45
N TYR A 226 10.30 -5.53 6.36
CA TYR A 226 9.64 -4.34 5.83
C TYR A 226 9.98 -3.11 6.67
N SER A 227 10.65 -2.14 6.06
CA SER A 227 11.12 -0.95 6.76
C SER A 227 11.14 0.27 5.83
N PRO A 228 10.30 1.29 6.10
CA PRO A 228 10.19 2.48 5.24
C PRO A 228 11.51 3.24 5.04
N VAL A 229 12.45 3.13 5.98
CA VAL A 229 13.77 3.79 5.90
C VAL A 229 14.53 3.43 4.62
N ASN A 230 14.36 2.21 4.09
CA ASN A 230 14.95 1.81 2.82
C ASN A 230 14.57 2.80 1.71
N TYR A 231 13.29 3.15 1.62
CA TYR A 231 12.75 4.00 0.56
C TYR A 231 12.98 5.49 0.83
N ILE A 232 13.06 5.90 2.10
CA ILE A 232 13.53 7.25 2.47
C ILE A 232 14.99 7.45 2.02
N LEU A 233 15.85 6.46 2.27
CA LEU A 233 17.26 6.52 1.85
C LEU A 233 17.39 6.43 0.32
N LEU A 234 16.60 5.60 -0.37
CA LEU A 234 16.54 5.60 -1.84
C LEU A 234 16.11 6.97 -2.38
N ALA A 235 15.14 7.64 -1.76
CA ALA A 235 14.79 9.03 -2.10
C ALA A 235 15.95 9.99 -1.86
N GLY A 236 16.73 9.81 -0.78
CA GLY A 236 17.97 10.54 -0.54
C GLY A 236 19.01 10.33 -1.66
N ILE A 237 19.26 9.09 -2.07
CA ILE A 237 20.18 8.73 -3.17
C ILE A 237 19.74 9.40 -4.48
N LEU A 238 18.45 9.38 -4.79
CA LEU A 238 17.91 10.05 -5.97
C LEU A 238 18.22 11.55 -5.96
N ARG A 239 18.12 12.20 -4.80
CA ARG A 239 18.44 13.62 -4.65
C ARG A 239 19.94 13.91 -4.79
N GLU A 240 20.79 13.06 -4.24
CA GLU A 240 22.26 13.17 -4.39
C GLU A 240 22.68 13.04 -5.86
N ILE A 241 22.13 12.05 -6.58
CA ILE A 241 22.50 11.78 -7.97
C ILE A 241 21.97 12.85 -8.93
N THR A 242 20.77 13.35 -8.69
CA THR A 242 20.07 14.23 -9.65
C THR A 242 20.19 15.71 -9.30
N HIS A 243 20.61 16.05 -8.08
CA HIS A 243 20.60 17.41 -7.53
C HIS A 243 19.24 18.11 -7.63
N THR A 244 18.15 17.35 -7.59
CA THR A 244 16.77 17.85 -7.58
C THR A 244 16.02 17.34 -6.36
N SER A 245 14.92 17.99 -5.97
CA SER A 245 14.08 17.47 -4.89
C SER A 245 13.35 16.20 -5.33
N TYR A 246 12.99 15.34 -4.37
CA TYR A 246 12.22 14.14 -4.68
C TYR A 246 10.86 14.52 -5.29
N ALA A 247 10.22 15.56 -4.76
CA ALA A 247 8.99 16.10 -5.32
C ALA A 247 9.13 16.54 -6.79
N GLN A 248 10.24 17.20 -7.14
CA GLN A 248 10.52 17.58 -8.53
C GLN A 248 10.73 16.35 -9.41
N LEU A 249 11.41 15.31 -8.93
CA LEU A 249 11.58 14.06 -9.69
C LEU A 249 10.25 13.37 -9.99
N ILE A 250 9.36 13.33 -9.00
CA ILE A 250 8.01 12.79 -9.18
C ILE A 250 7.25 13.57 -10.24
N GLN A 251 7.22 14.91 -10.13
CA GLN A 251 6.51 15.75 -11.08
C GLN A 251 7.10 15.62 -12.50
N ASN A 252 8.42 15.66 -12.63
CA ASN A 252 9.08 15.60 -13.92
C ASN A 252 8.88 14.25 -14.61
N THR A 253 9.02 13.15 -13.87
CA THR A 253 8.94 11.81 -14.46
C THR A 253 7.50 11.38 -14.69
N PHE A 254 6.64 11.51 -13.70
CA PHE A 254 5.28 10.95 -13.77
C PHE A 254 4.26 11.99 -14.24
N GLY A 255 4.34 13.22 -13.76
CA GLY A 255 3.45 14.28 -14.23
C GLY A 255 3.76 14.69 -15.67
N ASN A 256 5.01 15.06 -15.95
CA ASN A 256 5.38 15.69 -17.21
C ASN A 256 5.73 14.67 -18.31
N GLN A 257 6.61 13.69 -18.02
CA GLN A 257 7.04 12.71 -19.05
C GLN A 257 5.97 11.63 -19.30
N LEU A 258 5.37 11.08 -18.25
CA LEU A 258 4.31 10.06 -18.39
C LEU A 258 2.92 10.66 -18.66
N GLY A 259 2.74 11.95 -18.40
CA GLY A 259 1.50 12.67 -18.66
C GLY A 259 0.40 12.45 -17.61
N LEU A 260 0.75 11.99 -16.41
CA LEU A 260 -0.23 11.81 -15.33
C LEU A 260 -0.80 13.16 -14.90
N LYS A 261 -2.11 13.33 -15.10
CA LYS A 261 -2.80 14.59 -14.82
C LYS A 261 -3.03 14.80 -13.32
N GLN A 262 -3.13 13.73 -12.55
CA GLN A 262 -3.66 13.71 -11.19
C GLN A 262 -2.70 13.02 -10.20
N ILE A 263 -1.40 13.30 -10.32
CA ILE A 263 -0.40 12.96 -9.30
C ILE A 263 -0.19 14.13 -8.34
N VAL A 264 -0.77 14.03 -7.14
CA VAL A 264 -0.81 15.15 -6.18
C VAL A 264 0.13 14.88 -5.02
N GLN A 265 1.03 15.82 -4.78
CA GLN A 265 1.99 15.74 -3.69
C GLN A 265 1.51 16.60 -2.52
N TYR A 266 1.94 16.25 -1.30
CA TYR A 266 1.78 17.15 -0.17
C TYR A 266 2.62 18.44 -0.35
N PRO A 267 2.14 19.66 0.00
CA PRO A 267 0.88 20.01 0.70
C PRO A 267 -0.34 20.23 -0.19
N ASN A 268 -0.21 20.12 -1.51
CA ASN A 268 -1.28 20.44 -2.47
C ASN A 268 -2.49 19.49 -2.37
N TRP A 269 -2.32 18.35 -1.70
CA TRP A 269 -3.39 17.39 -1.39
C TRP A 269 -4.67 18.07 -0.87
N TYR A 270 -4.59 18.83 0.23
CA TYR A 270 -5.78 19.46 0.84
C TYR A 270 -6.33 20.65 0.06
N GLN A 271 -5.55 21.19 -0.89
CA GLN A 271 -5.99 22.27 -1.77
C GLN A 271 -6.74 21.73 -3.00
N ASN A 272 -6.62 20.44 -3.28
CA ASN A 272 -7.28 19.83 -4.43
C ASN A 272 -8.75 19.53 -4.09
N SER A 273 -9.69 20.10 -4.85
CA SER A 273 -11.12 19.89 -4.62
C SER A 273 -11.58 18.43 -4.80
N ASN A 274 -10.76 17.60 -5.45
CA ASN A 274 -11.04 16.18 -5.67
C ASN A 274 -10.41 15.25 -4.63
N HIS A 275 -9.69 15.76 -3.62
CA HIS A 275 -9.22 14.90 -2.53
C HIS A 275 -10.39 14.26 -1.80
N THR A 276 -10.22 12.98 -1.42
CA THR A 276 -11.20 12.26 -0.60
C THR A 276 -11.00 12.57 0.88
N VAL A 277 -12.10 12.73 1.61
CA VAL A 277 -12.08 12.78 3.07
C VAL A 277 -11.89 11.35 3.59
N SER A 278 -10.99 11.17 4.55
CA SER A 278 -10.73 9.87 5.16
C SER A 278 -11.72 9.56 6.27
N TYR A 279 -12.29 8.35 6.27
CA TYR A 279 -13.24 7.88 7.27
C TYR A 279 -12.74 6.60 7.97
N GLY A 280 -12.72 6.61 9.30
CA GLY A 280 -12.28 5.51 10.16
C GLY A 280 -13.40 4.57 10.64
N GLY A 281 -14.63 4.74 10.14
CA GLY A 281 -15.78 3.93 10.54
C GLY A 281 -15.57 2.44 10.32
N LYS A 282 -16.18 1.62 11.19
CA LYS A 282 -16.08 0.15 11.14
C LYS A 282 -16.98 -0.48 10.09
N ASP A 283 -18.03 0.22 9.69
CA ASP A 283 -19.01 -0.16 8.66
C ASP A 283 -18.94 0.84 7.50
N ALA A 284 -19.13 0.39 6.26
CA ALA A 284 -19.15 1.24 5.07
C ALA A 284 -20.20 2.37 5.10
N ALA A 285 -21.24 2.25 5.94
CA ALA A 285 -22.22 3.31 6.15
C ALA A 285 -21.77 4.37 7.19
N ASP A 286 -20.70 4.12 7.95
CA ASP A 286 -20.27 4.97 9.06
C ASP A 286 -19.24 6.04 8.65
N TYR A 287 -19.75 7.19 8.24
CA TYR A 287 -18.95 8.38 7.93
C TYR A 287 -18.70 9.30 9.13
N SER A 288 -19.00 8.86 10.36
CA SER A 288 -18.93 9.73 11.55
C SER A 288 -17.49 10.01 12.01
N GLN A 289 -16.55 9.11 11.70
CA GLN A 289 -15.17 9.19 12.17
C GLN A 289 -14.24 9.77 11.09
N VAL A 290 -14.19 11.11 10.98
CA VAL A 290 -13.24 11.77 10.07
C VAL A 290 -11.80 11.63 10.59
N VAL A 291 -10.90 11.16 9.74
CA VAL A 291 -9.47 11.06 10.03
C VAL A 291 -8.74 12.22 9.35
N THR A 292 -7.93 12.94 10.12
CA THR A 292 -7.11 14.06 9.61
C THR A 292 -5.65 13.84 9.96
N GLU A 293 -4.78 14.31 9.07
CA GLU A 293 -3.33 14.22 9.25
C GLU A 293 -2.70 15.60 9.34
N LYS A 294 -1.75 15.73 10.26
CA LYS A 294 -0.89 16.90 10.42
C LYS A 294 0.14 16.96 9.30
N LYS A 295 0.62 18.18 9.01
CA LYS A 295 1.71 18.42 8.05
C LYS A 295 2.91 17.49 8.20
N GLY A 296 3.43 17.34 9.42
CA GLY A 296 4.58 16.48 9.69
C GLY A 296 4.34 14.99 9.38
N GLN A 297 3.09 14.52 9.42
CA GLN A 297 2.74 13.13 9.09
C GLN A 297 2.87 12.85 7.58
N PHE A 298 2.54 13.83 6.72
CA PHE A 298 2.82 13.70 5.29
C PHE A 298 4.30 13.84 4.97
N VAL A 299 4.99 14.80 5.60
CA VAL A 299 6.40 15.07 5.30
C VAL A 299 7.26 13.84 5.58
N ARG A 300 7.04 13.15 6.71
CA ARG A 300 7.82 11.97 7.09
C ARG A 300 7.64 10.76 6.17
N GLU A 301 6.61 10.76 5.32
CA GLU A 301 6.34 9.69 4.35
C GLU A 301 7.05 9.92 3.00
N LEU A 302 8.24 10.55 3.04
CA LEU A 302 9.08 10.82 1.88
C LEU A 302 9.46 9.52 1.14
N GLY A 303 8.99 9.40 -0.10
CA GLY A 303 9.27 8.21 -0.92
C GLY A 303 8.48 6.98 -0.50
N THR A 304 7.60 7.09 0.50
CA THR A 304 6.96 5.94 1.15
C THR A 304 5.44 5.99 1.16
N GLY A 305 4.79 7.16 1.18
CA GLY A 305 3.34 7.26 1.10
C GLY A 305 2.69 8.66 1.06
N ASN A 306 3.40 9.71 0.67
CA ASN A 306 2.92 11.10 0.64
C ASN A 306 2.37 11.58 -0.72
N LEU A 307 1.79 10.67 -1.52
CA LEU A 307 1.18 10.97 -2.82
C LEU A 307 -0.29 10.60 -2.88
N GLY A 308 -1.04 11.38 -3.62
CA GLY A 308 -2.41 11.14 -4.04
C GLY A 308 -2.52 10.84 -5.53
N MET A 309 -3.36 9.88 -5.91
CA MET A 309 -3.66 9.54 -7.32
C MET A 309 -5.12 9.12 -7.50
N THR A 310 -5.60 9.17 -8.75
CA THR A 310 -6.84 8.48 -9.15
C THR A 310 -6.54 7.00 -9.48
N ALA A 311 -7.58 6.17 -9.54
CA ALA A 311 -7.43 4.77 -9.96
C ALA A 311 -6.91 4.65 -11.41
N GLY A 312 -7.38 5.53 -12.30
CA GLY A 312 -6.94 5.58 -13.70
C GLY A 312 -5.45 5.91 -13.85
N ASP A 313 -4.98 6.97 -13.18
CA ASP A 313 -3.56 7.34 -13.23
C ASP A 313 -2.65 6.27 -12.63
N LEU A 314 -3.11 5.60 -11.57
CA LEU A 314 -2.35 4.51 -10.97
C LEU A 314 -2.26 3.30 -11.90
N TYR A 315 -3.37 2.93 -12.56
CA TYR A 315 -3.34 1.89 -13.58
C TYR A 315 -2.39 2.26 -14.72
N TRP A 316 -2.47 3.49 -15.24
CA TRP A 316 -1.60 3.96 -16.32
C TRP A 316 -0.12 3.84 -15.95
N TYR A 317 0.25 4.22 -14.73
CA TYR A 317 1.60 4.02 -14.22
C TYR A 317 2.05 2.55 -14.30
N TYR A 318 1.23 1.61 -13.79
CA TYR A 318 1.58 0.19 -13.84
C TYR A 318 1.61 -0.35 -15.27
N HIS A 319 0.64 0.03 -16.10
CA HIS A 319 0.56 -0.38 -17.50
C HIS A 319 1.83 0.04 -18.26
N GLN A 320 2.26 1.29 -18.12
CA GLN A 320 3.47 1.81 -18.76
C GLN A 320 4.77 1.26 -18.18
N LEU A 321 4.78 0.90 -16.89
CA LEU A 321 5.91 0.21 -16.26
C LEU A 321 6.07 -1.20 -16.82
N LEU A 322 4.98 -1.97 -16.89
CA LEU A 322 4.99 -3.36 -17.35
C LEU A 322 5.21 -3.48 -18.86
N ALA A 323 4.76 -2.50 -19.63
CA ALA A 323 5.07 -2.39 -21.06
C ALA A 323 6.55 -2.08 -21.35
N GLY A 324 7.36 -1.77 -20.33
CA GLY A 324 8.77 -1.41 -20.48
C GLY A 324 9.00 0.01 -21.00
N THR A 325 7.96 0.85 -21.04
CA THR A 325 8.02 2.23 -21.57
C THR A 325 8.72 3.18 -20.60
N LEU A 326 8.51 3.00 -19.28
CA LEU A 326 9.14 3.84 -18.26
C LEU A 326 10.59 3.47 -17.98
N VAL A 327 10.87 2.17 -18.03
CA VAL A 327 12.14 1.50 -17.73
C VAL A 327 12.15 0.23 -18.57
N SER A 328 13.25 -0.06 -19.26
CA SER A 328 13.37 -1.28 -20.06
C SER A 328 13.12 -2.56 -19.26
N SER A 329 12.51 -3.54 -19.94
CA SER A 329 12.19 -4.85 -19.33
C SER A 329 13.44 -5.56 -18.79
N ASP A 330 14.62 -5.37 -19.40
CA ASP A 330 15.88 -5.94 -18.92
C ASP A 330 16.25 -5.44 -17.52
N VAL A 331 16.13 -4.13 -17.28
CA VAL A 331 16.38 -3.55 -15.95
C VAL A 331 15.34 -4.03 -14.94
N LEU A 332 14.07 -4.10 -15.32
CA LEU A 332 13.01 -4.60 -14.44
C LEU A 332 13.21 -6.09 -14.10
N ASN A 333 13.54 -6.93 -15.09
CA ASN A 333 13.81 -8.35 -14.88
C ASN A 333 15.01 -8.57 -13.95
N ALA A 334 16.09 -7.82 -14.14
CA ALA A 334 17.25 -7.88 -13.25
C ALA A 334 16.95 -7.40 -11.83
N ALA A 335 16.14 -6.34 -11.69
CA ALA A 335 15.76 -5.77 -10.39
C ALA A 335 14.73 -6.61 -9.63
N TRP A 336 13.84 -7.33 -10.33
CA TRP A 336 12.79 -8.15 -9.73
C TRP A 336 13.17 -9.62 -9.57
N GLN A 337 14.36 -10.01 -10.02
CA GLN A 337 14.93 -11.31 -9.69
C GLN A 337 15.08 -11.44 -8.17
N ARG A 338 14.37 -12.40 -7.58
CA ARG A 338 14.35 -12.61 -6.13
C ARG A 338 15.67 -13.19 -5.63
N GLU A 339 16.12 -12.69 -4.49
CA GLU A 339 17.27 -13.26 -3.76
C GLU A 339 16.85 -14.09 -2.54
N THR A 340 15.58 -14.02 -2.16
CA THR A 340 15.01 -14.72 -1.01
C THR A 340 13.63 -15.27 -1.34
N ASP A 341 13.04 -16.05 -0.43
CA ASP A 341 11.65 -16.51 -0.55
C ASP A 341 10.62 -15.37 -0.44
N ALA A 342 11.05 -14.16 -0.04
CA ALA A 342 10.17 -13.02 0.03
C ALA A 342 9.68 -12.60 -1.36
N THR A 343 8.41 -12.24 -1.43
CA THR A 343 7.76 -11.83 -2.69
C THR A 343 7.92 -10.34 -2.99
N TYR A 344 8.49 -9.55 -2.08
CA TYR A 344 8.54 -8.09 -2.20
C TYR A 344 9.68 -7.63 -3.11
N ASN A 345 9.35 -6.89 -4.16
CA ASN A 345 10.29 -6.41 -5.17
C ASN A 345 9.91 -4.97 -5.57
N GLY A 346 10.58 -3.95 -4.99
CA GLY A 346 10.47 -2.59 -5.55
C GLY A 346 9.10 -1.93 -5.36
N GLY A 347 8.50 -2.03 -4.17
CA GLY A 347 7.19 -1.39 -3.90
C GLY A 347 5.96 -2.25 -4.14
N GLN A 348 6.16 -3.48 -4.60
CA GLN A 348 5.10 -4.43 -4.96
C GLN A 348 5.49 -5.86 -4.56
N TYR A 349 4.54 -6.77 -4.61
CA TYR A 349 4.71 -8.18 -4.32
C TYR A 349 4.48 -9.02 -5.57
N ASP A 350 5.49 -9.79 -5.96
CA ASP A 350 5.39 -10.75 -7.04
C ASP A 350 4.72 -12.04 -6.54
N LYS A 351 3.54 -12.37 -7.09
CA LYS A 351 2.79 -13.58 -6.75
C LYS A 351 2.88 -14.66 -7.84
N GLY A 352 3.85 -14.56 -8.73
CA GLY A 352 4.05 -15.47 -9.87
C GLY A 352 3.23 -15.00 -11.07
N LEU A 353 1.92 -15.27 -11.06
CA LEU A 353 1.04 -14.95 -12.19
C LEU A 353 0.59 -13.48 -12.22
N TYR A 354 0.70 -12.78 -11.10
CA TYR A 354 0.27 -11.40 -10.95
C TYR A 354 1.18 -10.64 -9.97
N LEU A 355 1.10 -9.32 -10.02
CA LEU A 355 1.67 -8.41 -9.05
C LEU A 355 0.58 -7.91 -8.11
N ARG A 356 0.94 -7.78 -6.83
CA ARG A 356 0.09 -7.19 -5.80
C ARG A 356 0.78 -5.96 -5.23
N ALA A 357 0.09 -4.83 -5.16
CA ALA A 357 0.56 -3.68 -4.40
C ALA A 357 -0.53 -3.22 -3.43
N ASN A 358 -0.12 -2.78 -2.24
CA ASN A 358 -1.03 -2.25 -1.24
C ASN A 358 -0.44 -1.05 -0.51
N GLY A 359 -1.30 -0.10 -0.20
CA GLY A 359 -1.00 1.08 0.59
C GLY A 359 -2.13 1.37 1.56
N MET A 360 -1.77 1.79 2.76
CA MET A 360 -2.72 2.25 3.78
C MET A 360 -2.14 3.48 4.46
N ILE A 361 -2.90 4.56 4.49
CA ILE A 361 -2.57 5.77 5.24
C ILE A 361 -3.84 6.52 5.57
N ALA A 362 -3.97 7.00 6.80
CA ALA A 362 -5.15 7.70 7.31
C ALA A 362 -6.49 7.08 6.87
N SER A 363 -6.68 5.78 7.11
CA SER A 363 -7.88 5.02 6.74
C SER A 363 -8.23 5.01 5.25
N GLN A 364 -7.32 5.46 4.39
CA GLN A 364 -7.40 5.24 2.95
C GLN A 364 -6.65 3.96 2.59
N HIS A 365 -7.19 3.23 1.63
CA HIS A 365 -6.64 1.97 1.15
C HIS A 365 -6.45 2.06 -0.35
N CYS A 366 -5.26 1.72 -0.82
CA CYS A 366 -4.96 1.59 -2.23
C CYS A 366 -4.54 0.13 -2.48
N MET A 367 -5.28 -0.57 -3.32
CA MET A 367 -5.04 -1.98 -3.61
C MET A 367 -4.98 -2.20 -5.11
N VAL A 368 -3.96 -2.94 -5.55
CA VAL A 368 -3.72 -3.26 -6.96
C VAL A 368 -3.45 -4.76 -7.07
N LEU A 369 -4.17 -5.42 -7.97
CA LEU A 369 -3.84 -6.73 -8.51
C LEU A 369 -3.77 -6.59 -10.02
N ILE A 370 -2.62 -6.92 -10.61
CA ILE A 370 -2.39 -6.77 -12.04
C ILE A 370 -1.57 -7.94 -12.57
N SER A 371 -1.99 -8.47 -13.70
CA SER A 371 -1.28 -9.50 -14.47
C SER A 371 0.11 -9.02 -14.89
N LYS A 372 1.01 -9.96 -15.17
CA LYS A 372 2.41 -9.65 -15.52
C LYS A 372 2.56 -8.91 -16.85
N ASP A 373 1.60 -9.06 -17.76
CA ASP A 373 1.53 -8.33 -19.03
C ASP A 373 0.73 -7.02 -18.93
N GLY A 374 0.13 -6.74 -17.77
CA GLY A 374 -0.66 -5.52 -17.53
C GLY A 374 -2.06 -5.53 -18.12
N GLN A 375 -2.50 -6.63 -18.75
CA GLN A 375 -3.75 -6.65 -19.54
C GLN A 375 -4.99 -7.00 -18.72
N ASP A 376 -4.83 -7.72 -17.62
CA ASP A 376 -5.88 -7.95 -16.62
C ASP A 376 -5.51 -7.25 -15.30
N ALA A 377 -6.41 -6.40 -14.79
CA ALA A 377 -6.18 -5.64 -13.56
C ALA A 377 -7.47 -5.40 -12.77
N VAL A 378 -7.35 -5.40 -11.45
CA VAL A 378 -8.34 -4.86 -10.51
C VAL A 378 -7.64 -3.84 -9.63
N LEU A 379 -8.20 -2.64 -9.53
CA LEU A 379 -7.75 -1.58 -8.64
C LEU A 379 -8.93 -1.13 -7.78
N LEU A 380 -8.75 -1.13 -6.46
CA LEU A 380 -9.70 -0.61 -5.49
C LEU A 380 -9.01 0.45 -4.62
N LEU A 381 -9.46 1.70 -4.75
CA LEU A 381 -8.98 2.82 -3.95
C LEU A 381 -10.13 3.28 -3.05
N SER A 382 -9.96 3.17 -1.73
CA SER A 382 -10.99 3.47 -0.74
C SER A 382 -10.55 4.58 0.20
N ASN A 383 -11.50 5.42 0.60
CA ASN A 383 -11.34 6.43 1.65
C ASN A 383 -12.01 6.01 2.97
N HIS A 384 -12.25 4.71 3.17
CA HIS A 384 -12.99 4.17 4.28
C HIS A 384 -12.29 2.99 4.96
N GLY A 385 -12.21 3.00 6.29
CA GLY A 385 -11.43 2.07 7.13
C GLY A 385 -11.92 0.61 7.23
N ASN A 386 -12.90 0.17 6.43
CA ASN A 386 -13.40 -1.22 6.47
C ASN A 386 -12.50 -2.18 5.68
N VAL A 387 -11.28 -2.40 6.16
CA VAL A 387 -10.17 -3.02 5.41
C VAL A 387 -10.37 -4.51 5.13
N ILE A 388 -10.91 -5.28 6.08
CA ILE A 388 -10.94 -6.75 6.01
C ILE A 388 -11.85 -7.22 4.87
N ASN A 389 -13.01 -6.58 4.73
CA ASN A 389 -13.95 -6.89 3.66
C ASN A 389 -13.35 -6.53 2.29
N GLN A 390 -12.64 -5.40 2.21
CA GLN A 390 -12.04 -4.93 0.97
C GLN A 390 -10.93 -5.87 0.42
N LYS A 391 -10.06 -6.42 1.28
CA LYS A 391 -9.03 -7.39 0.84
C LYS A 391 -9.63 -8.68 0.29
N THR A 392 -10.69 -9.17 0.93
CA THR A 392 -11.39 -10.38 0.48
C THR A 392 -12.06 -10.14 -0.87
N LEU A 393 -12.79 -9.02 -0.99
CA LEU A 393 -13.42 -8.57 -2.24
C LEU A 393 -12.39 -8.47 -3.37
N MET A 394 -11.22 -7.87 -3.12
CA MET A 394 -10.14 -7.76 -4.11
C MET A 394 -9.72 -9.11 -4.71
N GLY A 395 -9.56 -10.13 -3.87
CA GLY A 395 -9.20 -11.48 -4.30
C GLY A 395 -10.30 -12.15 -5.13
N VAL A 396 -11.56 -11.98 -4.72
CA VAL A 396 -12.74 -12.51 -5.43
C VAL A 396 -12.87 -11.87 -6.81
N LEU A 397 -12.84 -10.53 -6.91
CA LEU A 397 -12.95 -9.83 -8.18
C LEU A 397 -11.85 -10.26 -9.16
N TYR A 398 -10.60 -10.38 -8.70
CA TYR A 398 -9.51 -10.77 -9.57
C TYR A 398 -9.59 -12.24 -10.01
N GLN A 399 -10.06 -13.12 -9.13
CA GLN A 399 -10.31 -14.52 -9.48
C GLN A 399 -11.46 -14.63 -10.50
N ASP A 400 -12.55 -13.89 -10.35
CA ASP A 400 -13.66 -13.89 -11.31
C ASP A 400 -13.24 -13.29 -12.66
N LEU A 401 -12.34 -12.31 -12.64
CA LEU A 401 -11.77 -11.69 -13.83
C LEU A 401 -10.92 -12.67 -14.65
N THR A 402 -10.02 -13.40 -13.99
CA THR A 402 -8.89 -14.10 -14.63
C THR A 402 -8.93 -15.63 -14.50
N GLY A 403 -9.74 -16.17 -13.58
CA GLY A 403 -9.70 -17.57 -13.16
C GLY A 403 -8.54 -17.92 -12.22
N VAL A 404 -7.66 -16.96 -11.89
CA VAL A 404 -6.50 -17.17 -11.01
C VAL A 404 -6.87 -16.86 -9.55
N PRO A 405 -6.77 -17.83 -8.62
CA PRO A 405 -7.00 -17.55 -7.21
C PRO A 405 -5.98 -16.53 -6.69
N ALA A 406 -6.46 -15.38 -6.24
CA ALA A 406 -5.63 -14.32 -5.69
C ALA A 406 -5.87 -14.16 -4.18
N LYS A 407 -4.79 -14.17 -3.41
CA LYS A 407 -4.83 -13.83 -1.97
C LYS A 407 -4.25 -12.44 -1.77
N PHE A 408 -5.07 -11.54 -1.23
CA PHE A 408 -4.65 -10.18 -0.91
C PHE A 408 -4.11 -10.07 0.51
#